data_AF-A0ABD3FJ05-F1
#
_entry.id   AF-A0ABD3FJ05-F1
#
_cell.length_a   1.000
_cell.length_b   1.000
_cell.length_c   1.000
_cell.angle_alpha   90.00
_cell.angle_beta   90.00
_cell.angle_gamma   90.00
#
_symmetry.space_group_name_H-M   'P 1'
#
loop_
_entity.id
_entity.type
_entity.pdbx_description
1 polymer ?
#
loop_
_entity_poly.entity_id
_entity_poly.type
_entity_poly.pdbx_seq_one_letter_code
_entity_poly.pdbx_strand_id
1 'polypeptide(L)'
;MDILMSWLERNGEEYRQSKRKTPMVEQLCEEMATNGIYDLSIASIRSQLCRLKSGVQMKAQGGNCSSLDVNRHYDRLLHLLFDDNERAQMRERAAAEPEMEPGAPPVVTKAESQTKKRKTEVTSLFSSTSSQSIDPILDTTEIRRRFELLSARQELQQRGVDSETIDSFLPLDK
;
A
#
# COMPACT_ATOMS: atom_id res chain seq x y z
N MET A 1 6.95 15.38 5.49
CA MET A 1 7.94 14.28 5.54
C MET A 1 9.31 14.77 6.02
N ASP A 2 9.76 15.96 5.64
CA ASP A 2 11.10 16.45 6.00
C ASP A 2 11.33 16.57 7.52
N ILE A 3 10.35 17.06 8.28
CA ILE A 3 10.44 17.12 9.76
C ILE A 3 10.66 15.73 10.36
N LEU A 4 9.95 14.72 9.85
CA LEU A 4 10.11 13.32 10.29
C LEU A 4 11.52 12.81 9.99
N MET A 5 12.05 13.15 8.81
CA MET A 5 13.41 12.77 8.40
C MET A 5 14.45 13.44 9.31
N SER A 6 14.36 14.76 9.52
CA SER A 6 15.27 15.50 10.39
C SER A 6 15.17 15.08 11.86
N TRP A 7 14.01 14.61 12.30
CA TRP A 7 13.84 14.03 13.63
C TRP A 7 14.50 12.64 13.73
N LEU A 8 14.32 11.78 12.71
CA LEU A 8 14.97 10.47 12.64
C LEU A 8 16.50 10.59 12.55
N GLU A 9 17.01 11.60 11.86
CA GLU A 9 18.46 11.86 11.78
C GLU A 9 19.06 12.19 13.16
N ARG A 10 18.31 12.83 14.05
CA ARG A 10 18.76 13.18 15.41
C ARG A 10 18.48 12.11 16.45
N ASN A 11 17.34 11.43 16.35
CA ASN A 11 16.81 10.55 17.40
C ASN A 11 16.69 9.08 16.97
N GLY A 12 17.06 8.73 15.73
CA GLY A 12 16.81 7.41 15.14
C GLY A 12 17.48 6.26 15.88
N GLU A 13 18.72 6.45 16.33
CA GLU A 13 19.44 5.43 17.10
C GLU A 13 18.77 5.15 18.45
N GLU A 14 18.48 6.20 19.21
CA GLU A 14 17.77 6.09 20.50
C GLU A 14 16.37 5.50 20.30
N TYR A 15 15.68 5.88 19.22
CA TYR A 15 14.35 5.36 18.90
C TYR A 15 14.38 3.84 18.63
N ARG A 16 15.42 3.34 17.95
CA ARG A 16 15.58 1.90 17.72
C ARG A 16 15.80 1.15 19.03
N GLN A 17 16.75 1.62 19.84
CA GLN A 17 17.19 0.94 21.07
C GLN A 17 16.20 1.09 22.23
N SER A 18 15.39 2.15 22.23
CA SER A 18 14.47 2.45 23.32
C SER A 18 13.35 1.41 23.44
N LYS A 19 13.15 0.93 24.68
CA LYS A 19 12.01 0.11 25.08
C LYS A 19 10.72 0.91 25.17
N ARG A 20 10.81 2.23 25.38
CA ARG A 20 9.68 3.15 25.55
C ARG A 20 9.68 4.15 24.41
N LYS A 21 9.03 3.77 23.31
CA LYS A 21 8.93 4.60 22.09
C LYS A 21 7.86 5.69 22.17
N THR A 22 6.87 5.56 23.07
CA THR A 22 5.79 6.54 23.25
C THR A 22 6.28 7.97 23.52
N PRO A 23 7.14 8.25 24.52
CA PRO A 23 7.57 9.61 24.80
C PRO A 23 8.36 10.25 23.65
N MET A 24 9.11 9.44 22.89
CA MET A 24 9.84 9.92 21.72
C MET A 24 8.90 10.34 20.58
N VAL A 25 7.82 9.58 20.38
CA VAL A 25 6.79 9.92 19.40
C VAL A 25 5.98 11.14 19.85
N GLU A 26 5.74 11.31 21.14
CA GLU A 26 5.12 12.51 21.70
C GLU A 26 5.96 13.76 21.41
N GLN A 27 7.27 13.69 21.64
CA GLN A 27 8.19 14.77 21.28
C GLN A 27 8.14 15.09 19.78
N LEU A 28 8.05 14.07 18.91
CA LEU A 28 7.88 14.26 17.47
C LEU A 28 6.54 14.90 17.12
N CYS A 29 5.44 14.54 17.79
CA CYS A 29 4.15 15.21 17.63
C CYS A 29 4.27 16.71 17.96
N GLU A 30 4.93 17.05 19.06
CA GLU A 30 5.14 18.45 19.48
C GLU A 30 6.01 19.19 18.45
N GLU A 31 7.07 18.57 17.95
CA GLU A 31 7.91 19.17 16.91
C GLU A 31 7.11 19.40 15.62
N MET A 32 6.25 18.46 15.21
CA MET A 32 5.38 18.66 14.06
C MET A 32 4.37 19.79 14.29
N ALA A 33 3.80 19.92 15.49
CA ALA A 33 2.89 21.00 15.85
C ALA A 33 3.58 22.38 15.83
N THR A 34 4.81 22.47 16.33
CA THR A 34 5.59 23.74 16.28
C THR A 34 5.95 24.16 14.85
N ASN A 35 6.02 23.21 13.92
CA ASN A 35 6.22 23.46 12.49
C ASN A 35 4.90 23.66 11.71
N GLY A 36 3.76 23.79 12.40
CA GLY A 36 2.47 24.10 11.78
C GLY A 36 1.66 22.88 11.30
N ILE A 37 2.10 21.66 11.62
CA ILE A 37 1.36 20.43 11.31
C ILE A 37 0.63 19.98 12.58
N TYR A 38 -0.64 20.36 12.67
CA TYR A 38 -1.52 20.02 13.79
C TYR A 38 -2.32 18.73 13.53
N ASP A 39 -3.02 18.24 14.55
CA ASP A 39 -3.93 17.07 14.50
C ASP A 39 -3.28 15.70 14.23
N LEU A 40 -1.96 15.60 14.38
CA LEU A 40 -1.29 14.30 14.34
C LEU A 40 -1.39 13.58 15.68
N SER A 41 -2.08 12.44 15.67
CA SER A 41 -2.08 11.53 16.81
C SER A 41 -0.80 10.69 16.85
N ILE A 42 -0.38 10.32 18.07
CA ILE A 42 0.73 9.38 18.31
C ILE A 42 0.52 8.09 17.49
N ALA A 43 -0.72 7.60 17.40
CA ALA A 43 -1.06 6.40 16.64
C ALA A 43 -0.82 6.59 15.13
N SER A 44 -1.14 7.77 14.58
CA SER A 44 -0.89 8.11 13.18
C SER A 44 0.60 8.10 12.86
N ILE A 45 1.42 8.77 13.67
CA ILE A 45 2.87 8.82 13.49
C ILE A 45 3.49 7.42 13.60
N ARG A 46 3.06 6.62 14.59
CA ARG A 46 3.50 5.23 14.71
C ARG A 46 3.15 4.41 13.48
N SER A 47 1.93 4.56 12.96
CA SER A 47 1.51 3.88 11.73
C SER A 47 2.36 4.31 10.53
N GLN A 48 2.68 5.61 10.42
CA GLN A 48 3.55 6.13 9.38
C GLN A 48 4.97 5.55 9.48
N LEU A 49 5.58 5.55 10.67
CA LEU A 49 6.89 4.95 10.91
C LEU A 49 6.91 3.45 10.59
N CYS A 50 5.84 2.72 10.95
CA CYS A 50 5.69 1.31 10.58
C CYS A 50 5.62 1.13 9.06
N ARG A 51 4.83 1.95 8.35
CA ARG A 51 4.73 1.90 6.89
C ARG A 51 6.07 2.19 6.21
N LEU A 52 6.82 3.20 6.70
CA LEU A 52 8.15 3.51 6.20
C LEU A 52 9.10 2.34 6.43
N LYS A 53 9.13 1.77 7.64
CA LYS A 53 9.98 0.62 7.95
C LYS A 53 9.66 -0.56 7.04
N SER A 54 8.39 -0.95 6.93
CA SER A 54 7.97 -2.06 6.05
C SER A 54 8.26 -1.78 4.58
N GLY A 55 8.04 -0.55 4.10
CA GLY A 55 8.31 -0.18 2.71
C GLY A 55 9.79 -0.25 2.36
N VAL A 56 10.66 0.28 3.24
CA VAL A 56 12.12 0.23 3.08
C VAL A 56 12.61 -1.21 3.14
N GLN A 57 12.08 -2.03 4.05
CA GLN A 57 12.42 -3.45 4.14
C GLN A 57 12.02 -4.22 2.88
N MET A 58 10.81 -4.02 2.35
CA MET A 58 10.39 -4.64 1.09
C MET A 58 11.34 -4.26 -0.05
N LYS A 59 11.70 -2.98 -0.14
CA LYS A 59 12.62 -2.49 -1.16
C LYS A 59 14.04 -3.06 -1.01
N ALA A 60 14.52 -3.18 0.23
CA ALA A 60 15.84 -3.75 0.51
C ALA A 60 15.92 -5.25 0.22
N GLN A 61 14.79 -5.95 0.22
CA GLN A 61 14.69 -7.38 -0.10
C GLN A 61 14.46 -7.66 -1.59
N GLY A 62 14.50 -6.64 -2.46
CA GLY A 62 14.26 -6.79 -3.90
C GLY A 62 12.81 -6.58 -4.35
N GLY A 63 11.89 -6.28 -3.42
CA GLY A 63 10.51 -5.97 -3.73
C GLY A 63 10.30 -4.52 -4.20
N ASN A 64 9.21 -4.26 -4.91
CA ASN A 64 8.84 -2.90 -5.31
C ASN A 64 8.02 -2.20 -4.21
N CYS A 65 8.50 -1.03 -3.75
CA CYS A 65 7.72 -0.16 -2.88
C CYS A 65 6.98 0.90 -3.73
N SER A 66 5.66 0.99 -3.60
CA SER A 66 4.86 2.01 -4.30
C SER A 66 4.87 3.38 -3.62
N SER A 67 5.39 3.48 -2.38
CA SER A 67 5.43 4.74 -1.64
C SER A 67 6.49 5.67 -2.22
N LEU A 68 6.05 6.84 -2.69
CA LEU A 68 6.92 7.89 -3.21
C LEU A 68 7.94 8.35 -2.16
N ASP A 69 7.51 8.55 -0.92
CA ASP A 69 8.37 9.02 0.17
C ASP A 69 9.47 8.02 0.51
N VAL A 70 9.13 6.73 0.58
CA VAL A 70 10.11 5.66 0.80
C VAL A 70 11.11 5.62 -0.35
N ASN A 71 10.64 5.73 -1.59
CA ASN A 71 11.53 5.70 -2.75
C ASN A 71 12.47 6.90 -2.80
N ARG A 72 11.96 8.10 -2.49
CA ARG A 72 12.72 9.35 -2.50
C ARG A 72 13.78 9.39 -1.40
N HIS A 73 13.47 8.87 -0.22
CA HIS A 73 14.36 8.91 0.94
C HIS A 73 14.99 7.56 1.28
N TYR A 74 14.97 6.60 0.35
CA TYR A 74 15.33 5.21 0.60
C TYR A 74 16.70 5.06 1.26
N ASP A 75 17.75 5.64 0.68
CA ASP A 75 19.11 5.48 1.17
C ASP A 75 19.26 6.01 2.60
N ARG A 76 18.62 7.15 2.90
CA ARG A 76 18.63 7.72 4.26
C ARG A 76 17.82 6.87 5.23
N LEU A 77 16.59 6.53 4.87
CA LEU A 77 15.71 5.72 5.72
C LEU A 77 16.29 4.35 6.03
N LEU A 78 17.01 3.74 5.07
CA LEU A 78 17.68 2.45 5.27
C LEU A 78 18.71 2.52 6.41
N HIS A 79 19.48 3.60 6.50
CA HIS A 79 20.46 3.77 7.57
C HIS A 79 19.83 4.19 8.91
N LEU A 80 18.77 5.00 8.86
CA LEU A 80 18.12 5.55 10.07
C LEU A 80 17.20 4.55 10.76
N LEU A 81 16.52 3.67 10.02
CA LEU A 81 15.54 2.74 10.56
C LEU A 81 16.09 1.35 10.86
N PHE A 82 17.26 0.99 10.31
CA PHE A 82 17.83 -0.35 10.41
C PHE A 82 19.30 -0.34 10.82
N ASP A 83 19.66 -1.26 11.71
CA ASP A 83 21.05 -1.46 12.13
C ASP A 83 21.84 -2.25 11.08
N ASP A 84 23.17 -2.21 11.17
CA ASP A 84 24.07 -2.87 10.22
C ASP A 84 23.77 -4.37 10.03
N ASN A 85 23.41 -5.05 11.11
CA ASN A 85 23.03 -6.47 11.06
C ASN A 85 21.70 -6.69 10.32
N GLU A 86 20.68 -5.84 10.54
CA GLU A 86 19.41 -5.93 9.81
C GLU A 86 19.62 -5.65 8.32
N ARG A 87 20.46 -4.66 7.99
CA ARG A 87 20.81 -4.32 6.60
C ARG A 87 21.58 -5.45 5.91
N ALA A 88 22.50 -6.11 6.62
CA ALA A 88 23.21 -7.28 6.11
C ALA A 88 22.25 -8.45 5.81
N GLN A 89 21.34 -8.76 6.73
CA GLN A 89 20.32 -9.80 6.53
C GLN A 89 19.39 -9.49 5.35
N MET A 90 19.04 -8.21 5.14
CA MET A 90 18.22 -7.83 3.98
C MET A 90 18.96 -8.04 2.67
N ARG A 91 20.25 -7.69 2.61
CA ARG A 91 21.09 -7.95 1.43
C ARG A 91 21.26 -9.43 1.16
N GLU A 92 21.46 -10.23 2.21
CA GLU A 92 21.55 -11.68 2.09
C GLU A 92 20.24 -12.28 1.52
N ARG A 93 19.08 -11.85 2.03
CA ARG A 93 17.79 -12.29 1.46
C ARG A 93 17.56 -11.82 0.02
N ALA A 94 17.96 -10.60 -0.32
CA ALA A 94 17.86 -10.09 -1.69
C ALA A 94 18.79 -10.84 -2.65
N ALA A 95 19.98 -11.26 -2.19
CA ALA A 95 20.92 -12.06 -2.97
C ALA A 95 20.54 -13.55 -3.03
N ALA A 96 19.74 -14.03 -2.07
CA ALA A 96 19.20 -15.37 -2.03
C ALA A 96 17.95 -15.56 -2.91
N GLU A 97 17.44 -14.52 -3.57
CA GLU A 97 16.59 -14.68 -4.76
C GLU A 97 17.47 -15.36 -5.82
N PRO A 98 17.28 -16.66 -6.10
CA PRO A 98 18.04 -17.31 -7.15
C PRO A 98 17.65 -16.63 -8.45
N GLU A 99 18.66 -16.30 -9.26
CA GLU A 99 18.46 -16.01 -10.68
C GLU A 99 17.55 -17.10 -11.25
N MET A 100 16.29 -16.75 -11.57
CA MET A 100 15.47 -17.57 -12.42
C MET A 100 16.13 -17.56 -13.79
N GLU A 101 16.95 -18.58 -14.04
CA GLU A 101 17.36 -19.06 -15.35
C GLU A 101 16.19 -18.92 -16.35
N PRO A 102 16.40 -18.33 -17.54
CA PRO A 102 15.33 -18.05 -18.48
C PRO A 102 14.98 -19.32 -19.25
N GLY A 103 14.11 -20.17 -18.71
CA GLY A 103 13.50 -21.24 -19.49
C GLY A 103 13.00 -22.45 -18.72
N ALA A 104 11.80 -22.36 -18.13
CA ALA A 104 10.92 -23.54 -18.01
C ALA A 104 9.46 -23.09 -17.77
N PRO A 105 8.46 -23.69 -18.45
CA PRO A 105 7.06 -23.28 -18.37
C PRO A 105 6.40 -23.65 -17.03
N PRO A 106 5.38 -22.90 -16.59
CA PRO A 106 4.76 -23.09 -15.29
C PRO A 106 3.86 -24.33 -15.30
N VAL A 107 4.21 -25.32 -14.49
CA VAL A 107 3.31 -26.43 -14.13
C VAL A 107 2.24 -25.89 -13.19
N VAL A 108 1.02 -25.82 -13.71
CA VAL A 108 -0.21 -25.50 -12.99
C VAL A 108 -0.55 -26.64 -12.05
N THR A 109 -0.41 -26.43 -10.74
CA THR A 109 -1.11 -27.23 -9.73
C THR A 109 -2.31 -26.47 -9.22
N LYS A 110 -3.48 -26.87 -9.74
CA LYS A 110 -4.80 -26.52 -9.23
C LYS A 110 -4.88 -26.81 -7.73
N ALA A 111 -5.32 -25.82 -6.96
CA ALA A 111 -6.00 -26.05 -5.69
C ALA A 111 -7.43 -25.52 -5.84
N GLU A 112 -8.34 -26.44 -6.14
CA GLU A 112 -9.78 -26.26 -6.01
C GLU A 112 -10.13 -26.05 -4.53
N SER A 113 -11.00 -25.09 -4.24
CA SER A 113 -11.87 -25.15 -3.06
C SER A 113 -13.18 -24.43 -3.36
N GLN A 114 -14.20 -25.27 -3.56
CA GLN A 114 -15.58 -24.94 -3.83
C GLN A 114 -16.29 -24.38 -2.59
N THR A 115 -17.03 -23.28 -2.81
CA THR A 115 -18.48 -23.13 -2.55
C THR A 115 -19.03 -23.39 -1.14
N LYS A 116 -19.57 -22.35 -0.47
CA LYS A 116 -21.03 -22.24 -0.23
C LYS A 116 -21.52 -20.91 0.37
N LYS A 117 -22.55 -20.41 -0.30
CA LYS A 117 -23.48 -19.30 -0.04
C LYS A 117 -24.04 -19.26 1.39
N ARG A 118 -24.36 -18.05 1.86
CA ARG A 118 -25.67 -17.75 2.46
C ARG A 118 -26.09 -16.30 2.21
N LYS A 119 -27.40 -16.16 2.01
CA LYS A 119 -28.19 -15.09 1.39
C LYS A 119 -29.11 -14.51 2.45
N THR A 120 -29.24 -13.18 2.55
CA THR A 120 -30.36 -12.39 3.16
C THR A 120 -29.90 -10.94 3.28
N GLU A 121 -30.68 -9.88 3.22
CA GLU A 121 -31.92 -9.54 2.52
C GLU A 121 -31.93 -8.00 2.46
N VAL A 122 -32.77 -7.44 1.59
CA VAL A 122 -32.80 -6.04 1.19
C VAL A 122 -33.46 -5.17 2.26
N THR A 123 -32.85 -4.03 2.60
CA THR A 123 -33.59 -2.86 3.10
C THR A 123 -32.86 -1.60 2.65
N SER A 124 -33.27 -1.06 1.49
CA SER A 124 -32.82 0.24 0.99
C SER A 124 -34.05 1.12 0.82
N LEU A 125 -34.28 1.98 1.80
CA LEU A 125 -35.07 3.19 1.67
C LEU A 125 -34.11 4.32 1.99
N PHE A 126 -33.81 5.17 1.01
CA PHE A 126 -33.79 6.62 1.14
C PHE A 126 -33.49 7.23 -0.23
N SER A 127 -34.50 7.89 -0.78
CA SER A 127 -34.37 8.81 -1.91
C SER A 127 -33.67 10.09 -1.47
N SER A 128 -32.90 10.67 -2.39
CA SER A 128 -33.09 12.03 -2.91
C SER A 128 -31.78 12.82 -3.05
N THR A 129 -31.53 13.17 -4.31
CA THR A 129 -31.13 14.50 -4.81
C THR A 129 -29.81 15.13 -4.38
N SER A 130 -29.06 15.49 -5.43
CA SER A 130 -28.51 16.83 -5.68
C SER A 130 -27.00 17.01 -5.54
N SER A 131 -26.42 17.43 -6.66
CA SER A 131 -25.34 18.42 -6.80
C SER A 131 -23.92 18.05 -6.37
N GLN A 132 -23.08 17.95 -7.41
CA GLN A 132 -21.75 18.56 -7.51
C GLN A 132 -20.83 18.55 -6.28
N SER A 133 -19.74 17.80 -6.35
CA SER A 133 -18.40 18.36 -6.18
C SER A 133 -17.38 17.49 -6.92
N ILE A 134 -16.54 18.13 -7.72
CA ILE A 134 -15.37 17.52 -8.33
C ILE A 134 -14.28 17.61 -7.25
N ASP A 135 -14.03 16.52 -6.55
CA ASP A 135 -12.89 16.38 -5.64
C ASP A 135 -12.00 15.23 -6.12
N PRO A 136 -10.68 15.43 -6.26
CA PRO A 136 -9.75 14.44 -6.79
C PRO A 136 -9.31 13.47 -5.68
N ILE A 137 -10.27 12.82 -5.03
CA ILE A 137 -10.04 11.60 -4.28
C ILE A 137 -10.81 10.55 -5.08
N LEU A 138 -10.09 9.70 -5.81
CA LEU A 138 -10.68 8.56 -6.53
C LEU A 138 -11.66 7.88 -5.58
N ASP A 139 -12.95 8.08 -5.83
CA ASP A 139 -14.00 7.59 -4.97
C ASP A 139 -13.83 6.07 -4.92
N THR A 140 -13.67 5.52 -3.71
CA THR A 140 -13.42 4.08 -3.55
C THR A 140 -14.54 3.25 -4.19
N THR A 141 -15.70 3.85 -4.35
CA THR A 141 -16.86 3.36 -5.11
C THR A 141 -16.56 3.26 -6.62
N GLU A 142 -15.95 4.28 -7.23
CA GLU A 142 -15.58 4.30 -8.65
C GLU A 142 -14.44 3.33 -8.95
N ILE A 143 -13.47 3.17 -8.03
CA ILE A 143 -12.44 2.12 -8.14
C ILE A 143 -13.10 0.73 -8.17
N ARG A 144 -14.03 0.47 -7.24
CA ARG A 144 -14.76 -0.80 -7.19
C ARG A 144 -15.59 -1.02 -8.45
N ARG A 145 -16.28 0.01 -8.90
CA ARG A 145 -17.10 -0.01 -10.13
C ARG A 145 -16.25 -0.37 -11.34
N ARG A 146 -15.10 0.28 -11.53
CA ARG A 146 -14.18 -0.02 -12.65
C ARG A 146 -13.61 -1.43 -12.58
N PHE A 147 -13.24 -1.90 -11.38
CA PHE A 147 -12.76 -3.26 -11.20
C PHE A 147 -13.82 -4.30 -11.56
N GLU A 148 -15.07 -4.09 -11.16
CA GLU A 148 -16.18 -4.99 -11.46
C GLU A 148 -16.49 -5.03 -12.96
N LEU A 149 -16.48 -3.86 -13.64
CA LEU A 149 -16.63 -3.78 -15.09
C LEU A 149 -15.50 -4.51 -15.83
N LEU A 150 -14.24 -4.34 -15.41
CA LEU A 150 -13.10 -5.02 -16.00
C LEU A 150 -13.17 -6.55 -15.80
N SER A 151 -13.60 -6.99 -14.62
CA SER A 151 -13.79 -8.41 -14.31
C SER A 151 -14.88 -9.03 -15.20
N ALA A 152 -16.02 -8.35 -15.34
CA ALA A 152 -17.11 -8.80 -16.21
C ALA A 152 -16.70 -8.86 -17.69
N ARG A 153 -15.93 -7.88 -18.18
CA ARG A 153 -15.36 -7.90 -19.54
C ARG A 153 -14.43 -9.09 -19.75
N GLN A 154 -13.56 -9.37 -18.78
CA GLN A 154 -12.64 -10.50 -18.84
C GLN A 154 -13.39 -11.84 -18.86
N GLU A 155 -14.46 -12.00 -18.08
CA GLU A 155 -15.29 -13.20 -18.10
C GLU A 155 -15.98 -13.42 -19.45
N LEU A 156 -16.55 -12.36 -20.05
CA LEU A 156 -17.18 -12.45 -21.37
C LEU A 156 -16.17 -12.79 -22.46
N GLN A 157 -14.96 -12.21 -22.39
CA GLN A 157 -13.89 -12.53 -23.30
C GLN A 157 -13.41 -13.98 -23.16
N GLN A 158 -13.31 -14.52 -21.93
CA GLN A 158 -12.99 -15.93 -21.71
C GLN A 158 -14.06 -16.89 -22.25
N ARG A 159 -15.31 -16.43 -22.34
CA ARG A 159 -16.43 -17.15 -22.95
C ARG A 159 -16.48 -17.01 -24.48
N GLY A 160 -15.54 -16.29 -25.09
CA GLY A 160 -15.42 -16.12 -26.53
C GLY A 160 -16.36 -15.07 -27.12
N VAL A 161 -16.85 -14.12 -26.32
CA VAL A 161 -17.67 -13.00 -26.83
C VAL A 161 -16.76 -11.96 -27.48
N ASP A 162 -17.13 -11.52 -28.68
CA ASP A 162 -16.37 -10.53 -29.45
C ASP A 162 -16.26 -9.18 -28.71
N SER A 163 -15.11 -8.52 -28.83
CA SER A 163 -14.82 -7.27 -28.12
C SER A 163 -15.80 -6.15 -28.44
N GLU A 164 -16.27 -6.05 -29.69
CA GLU A 164 -17.26 -5.05 -30.11
C GLU A 164 -18.61 -5.24 -29.39
N THR A 165 -18.99 -6.50 -29.18
CA THR A 165 -20.20 -6.85 -28.43
C THR A 165 -20.01 -6.48 -26.97
N ILE A 166 -18.87 -6.79 -26.36
CA ILE A 166 -18.60 -6.47 -24.95
C ILE A 166 -18.58 -4.95 -24.70
N ASP A 167 -17.96 -4.17 -25.59
CA ASP A 167 -17.91 -2.71 -25.49
C ASP A 167 -19.30 -2.06 -25.57
N SER A 168 -20.26 -2.69 -26.26
CA SER A 168 -21.65 -2.22 -26.29
C SER A 168 -22.40 -2.43 -24.97
N PHE A 169 -22.09 -3.50 -24.24
CA PHE A 169 -22.76 -3.85 -22.97
C PHE A 169 -22.08 -3.25 -21.74
N LEU A 170 -20.77 -3.06 -21.80
CA LEU A 170 -19.94 -2.57 -20.69
C LEU A 170 -19.04 -1.42 -21.16
N PRO A 171 -19.61 -0.25 -21.47
CA PRO A 171 -18.81 0.90 -21.88
C PRO A 171 -17.91 1.36 -20.74
N LEU A 172 -16.61 1.39 -21.01
CA LEU A 172 -15.63 2.04 -20.14
C LEU A 172 -15.41 3.44 -20.70
N ASP A 173 -15.97 4.44 -20.01
CA ASP A 173 -15.64 5.84 -20.29
C ASP A 173 -14.13 6.03 -20.07
N LYS A 174 -13.44 6.59 -21.08
CA LYS A 174 -11.99 6.83 -21.07
C LYS A 174 -11.62 7.98 -20.14
#